data_AF-A0A9C8AKT9-F1
#
_entry.id   AF-A0A9C8AKT9-F1
#
_cell.length_a   1.000
_cell.length_b   1.000
_cell.length_c   1.000
_cell.angle_alpha   90.00
_cell.angle_beta   90.00
_cell.angle_gamma   90.00
#
_symmetry.space_group_name_H-M   'P 1'
#
loop_
_entity.id
_entity.type
_entity.pdbx_description
1 polymer ?
#
loop_
_entity_poly.entity_id
_entity_poly.type
_entity_poly.pdbx_seq_one_letter_code
_entity_poly.pdbx_strand_id
1 'polypeptide(L)'
;MEKVINAVAARRRLGQLLEEAFYRGDVFIIERAGRPMAAVIPIEQYRQWQQRREEFFAMIDEVQERTRKVPPEELEEAIAEAVAAAKAVEEKELEPSL
;
A
#
# COMPACT_ATOMS: atom_id res chain seq x y z
N MET A 1 -9.94 2.79 -12.41
CA MET A 1 -10.99 3.42 -11.56
C MET A 1 -11.56 2.37 -10.64
N GLU A 2 -11.95 2.70 -9.39
CA GLU A 2 -12.63 1.74 -8.50
C GLU A 2 -14.13 1.70 -8.78
N LYS A 3 -14.69 0.48 -8.89
CA LYS A 3 -16.09 0.22 -9.23
C LYS A 3 -16.65 -0.84 -8.29
N VAL A 4 -17.93 -0.71 -7.92
CA VAL A 4 -18.62 -1.69 -7.07
C VAL A 4 -19.56 -2.55 -7.91
N ILE A 5 -19.55 -3.87 -7.70
CA ILE A 5 -20.42 -4.81 -8.40
C ILE A 5 -20.95 -5.89 -7.46
N ASN A 6 -22.22 -6.27 -7.58
CA ASN A 6 -22.75 -7.37 -6.77
C ASN A 6 -22.22 -8.74 -7.27
N ALA A 7 -22.14 -9.72 -6.36
CA ALA A 7 -21.58 -11.04 -6.62
C ALA A 7 -22.27 -11.81 -7.76
N VAL A 8 -23.59 -11.62 -7.94
CA VAL A 8 -24.35 -12.27 -9.01
C VAL A 8 -23.97 -11.71 -10.38
N ALA A 9 -23.82 -10.39 -10.48
CA ALA A 9 -23.39 -9.70 -11.69
C ALA A 9 -21.92 -10.01 -12.00
N ALA A 10 -21.05 -10.05 -10.99
CA ALA A 10 -19.66 -10.44 -11.16
C ALA A 10 -19.52 -11.85 -11.72
N ARG A 11 -20.28 -12.83 -11.19
CA ARG A 11 -20.31 -14.21 -11.70
C ARG A 11 -20.71 -14.27 -13.17
N ARG A 12 -21.69 -13.48 -13.59
CA ARG A 12 -22.19 -13.46 -14.97
C ARG A 12 -21.25 -12.77 -15.97
N ARG A 13 -20.41 -11.85 -15.49
CA ARG A 13 -19.57 -10.98 -16.33
C ARG A 13 -18.07 -11.13 -16.05
N LEU A 14 -17.65 -12.26 -15.47
CA LEU A 14 -16.26 -12.41 -14.99
C LEU A 14 -15.23 -12.16 -16.09
N GLY A 15 -15.45 -12.67 -17.31
CA GLY A 15 -14.54 -12.44 -18.44
C GLY A 15 -14.34 -10.96 -18.74
N GLN A 16 -15.43 -10.17 -18.80
CA GLN A 16 -15.37 -8.73 -19.01
C GLN A 16 -14.62 -8.01 -17.89
N LEU A 17 -14.85 -8.40 -16.62
CA LEU A 17 -14.14 -7.80 -15.48
C LEU A 17 -12.63 -8.04 -15.55
N LEU A 18 -12.22 -9.23 -15.99
CA LEU A 18 -10.80 -9.56 -16.18
C LEU A 18 -10.18 -8.72 -17.31
N GLU A 19 -10.88 -8.54 -18.43
CA GLU A 19 -10.41 -7.69 -19.53
C GLU A 19 -10.31 -6.21 -19.10
N GLU A 20 -11.31 -5.68 -18.40
CA GLU A 20 -11.27 -4.30 -17.89
C GLU A 20 -10.17 -4.11 -16.85
N ALA A 21 -9.96 -5.06 -15.95
CA ALA A 21 -8.85 -5.03 -15.00
C ALA A 21 -7.49 -5.09 -15.72
N PHE A 22 -7.34 -5.97 -16.71
CA PHE A 22 -6.08 -6.14 -17.41
C PHE A 22 -5.73 -4.95 -18.33
N TYR A 23 -6.67 -4.55 -19.19
CA TYR A 23 -6.40 -3.55 -20.23
C TYR A 23 -6.62 -2.10 -19.77
N ARG A 24 -7.52 -1.85 -18.80
CA ARG A 24 -7.86 -0.49 -18.35
C ARG A 24 -7.34 -0.16 -16.96
N GLY A 25 -6.79 -1.15 -16.25
CA GLY A 25 -6.35 -0.96 -14.87
C GLY A 25 -7.52 -0.74 -13.90
N ASP A 26 -8.72 -1.21 -14.24
CA ASP A 26 -9.88 -1.05 -13.38
C ASP A 26 -9.84 -2.00 -12.18
N VAL A 27 -10.38 -1.52 -11.05
CA VAL A 27 -10.51 -2.27 -9.80
C VAL A 27 -11.99 -2.46 -9.52
N PHE A 28 -12.40 -3.70 -9.25
CA PHE A 28 -13.79 -4.03 -8.96
C PHE A 28 -13.93 -4.60 -7.55
N ILE A 29 -14.71 -3.95 -6.70
CA ILE A 29 -15.12 -4.47 -5.40
C ILE A 29 -16.39 -5.31 -5.60
N ILE A 30 -16.30 -6.59 -5.27
CA ILE A 30 -17.40 -7.54 -5.33
C ILE A 30 -18.14 -7.55 -3.98
N GLU A 31 -19.43 -7.24 -4.01
CA GLU A 31 -20.28 -7.17 -2.82
C GLU A 31 -21.42 -8.18 -2.81
N ARG A 32 -21.89 -8.54 -1.61
CA ARG A 32 -23.15 -9.26 -1.43
C ARG A 32 -23.96 -8.57 -0.33
N ALA A 33 -25.19 -8.19 -0.64
CA ALA A 33 -26.07 -7.45 0.26
C ALA A 33 -25.40 -6.20 0.87
N GLY A 34 -24.66 -5.44 0.04
CA GLY A 34 -23.94 -4.22 0.46
C GLY A 34 -22.67 -4.46 1.28
N ARG A 35 -22.24 -5.71 1.45
CA ARG A 35 -20.98 -6.03 2.14
C ARG A 35 -19.88 -6.38 1.12
N PRO A 36 -18.75 -5.66 1.11
CA PRO A 36 -17.55 -6.04 0.35
C PRO A 36 -17.05 -7.42 0.74
N MET A 37 -16.76 -8.26 -0.27
CA MET A 37 -16.31 -9.64 -0.08
C MET A 37 -14.97 -9.92 -0.72
N ALA A 38 -14.71 -9.37 -1.90
CA ALA A 38 -13.49 -9.62 -2.68
C ALA A 38 -13.23 -8.45 -3.64
N ALA A 39 -12.04 -8.40 -4.22
CA ALA A 39 -11.72 -7.47 -5.29
C ALA A 39 -11.13 -8.20 -6.50
N VAL A 40 -11.43 -7.70 -7.71
CA VAL A 40 -10.70 -8.02 -8.93
C VAL A 40 -9.82 -6.82 -9.24
N ILE A 41 -8.51 -7.06 -9.29
CA ILE A 41 -7.49 -6.04 -9.51
C ILE A 41 -6.54 -6.47 -10.62
N PRO A 42 -5.84 -5.53 -11.28
CA PRO A 42 -4.79 -5.86 -12.22
C PRO A 42 -3.69 -6.70 -11.55
N ILE A 43 -3.20 -7.74 -12.24
CA ILE A 43 -2.19 -8.66 -11.68
C ILE A 43 -0.89 -7.93 -11.31
N GLU A 44 -0.47 -6.95 -12.11
CA GLU A 44 0.73 -6.16 -11.85
C GLU A 44 0.58 -5.31 -10.57
N GLN A 45 -0.62 -4.77 -10.32
CA GLN A 45 -0.90 -4.04 -9.08
C GLN A 45 -0.81 -4.97 -7.86
N TYR A 46 -1.37 -6.18 -7.97
CA TYR A 46 -1.24 -7.19 -6.92
C TYR A 46 0.22 -7.56 -6.64
N ARG A 47 1.02 -7.82 -7.69
CA ARG A 47 2.45 -8.15 -7.56
C ARG A 47 3.23 -7.00 -6.91
N GLN A 48 2.99 -5.76 -7.32
CA GLN A 48 3.63 -4.59 -6.71
C GLN A 48 3.30 -4.44 -5.22
N TRP A 49 2.08 -4.79 -4.79
CA TRP A 49 1.73 -4.79 -3.36
C TRP A 49 2.43 -5.91 -2.61
N GLN A 50 2.57 -7.10 -3.21
CA GLN A 50 3.33 -8.18 -2.61
C GLN A 50 4.80 -7.81 -2.45
N GLN A 51 5.42 -7.30 -3.52
CA GLN A 51 6.82 -6.92 -3.52
C GLN A 51 7.09 -5.79 -2.51
N ARG A 52 6.29 -4.71 -2.52
CA ARG A 52 6.44 -3.63 -1.54
C ARG A 52 6.30 -4.12 -0.10
N ARG A 53 5.41 -5.09 0.14
CA ARG A 53 5.23 -5.68 1.47
C ARG A 53 6.47 -6.48 1.88
N GLU A 54 7.03 -7.27 0.98
CA GLU A 54 8.26 -8.04 1.22
C GLU A 54 9.46 -7.10 1.49
N GLU A 55 9.63 -6.08 0.65
CA GLU A 55 10.67 -5.05 0.81
C GLU A 55 10.51 -4.28 2.13
N PHE A 56 9.28 -3.92 2.49
CA PHE A 56 8.99 -3.22 3.74
C PHE A 56 9.33 -4.07 4.97
N PHE A 57 8.95 -5.35 4.98
CA PHE A 57 9.30 -6.23 6.10
C PHE A 57 10.80 -6.51 6.16
N ALA A 58 11.46 -6.71 5.02
CA ALA A 58 12.91 -6.88 4.98
C ALA A 58 13.65 -5.65 5.56
N MET A 59 13.18 -4.44 5.24
CA MET A 59 13.71 -3.21 5.83
C MET A 59 13.51 -3.16 7.35
N ILE A 60 12.33 -3.53 7.85
CA ILE A 60 12.06 -3.57 9.30
C ILE A 60 12.98 -4.56 9.99
N ASP A 61 13.13 -5.76 9.43
CA ASP A 61 13.98 -6.81 9.99
C ASP A 61 15.44 -6.34 10.05
N GLU A 62 15.94 -5.71 9.00
CA GLU A 62 17.30 -5.15 8.96
C GLU A 62 17.51 -4.06 10.04
N VAL A 63 16.56 -3.14 10.18
CA VAL A 63 16.62 -2.10 11.21
C VAL A 63 16.60 -2.73 12.61
N GLN A 64 15.73 -3.72 12.84
CA GLN A 64 15.65 -4.41 14.12
C GLN A 64 16.94 -5.15 14.47
N GLU A 65 17.57 -5.82 13.51
CA GLU A 65 18.85 -6.51 13.71
C GLU A 65 19.98 -5.55 14.09
N ARG A 66 20.08 -4.43 13.38
CA ARG A 66 21.10 -3.40 13.64
C ARG A 66 20.93 -2.74 15.01
N THR A 67 19.69 -2.60 15.45
CA THR A 67 19.35 -1.87 16.67
C THR A 67 19.23 -2.77 17.91
N ARG A 68 19.29 -4.10 17.73
CA ARG A 68 19.04 -5.09 18.80
C ARG A 68 19.88 -4.92 20.07
N LYS A 69 21.06 -4.31 19.97
CA LYS A 69 22.01 -4.10 21.09
C LYS A 69 22.02 -2.66 21.62
N VAL A 70 21.20 -1.78 21.06
CA VAL A 70 21.10 -0.38 21.47
C VAL A 70 20.14 -0.28 22.67
N PRO A 71 20.50 0.43 23.75
CA PRO A 71 19.59 0.70 24.84
C PRO A 71 18.31 1.41 24.35
N PRO A 72 17.12 1.09 24.88
CA PRO A 72 15.87 1.70 24.43
C PRO A 72 15.85 3.22 24.49
N GLU A 73 16.46 3.80 25.53
CA GLU A 73 16.51 5.25 25.75
C GLU A 73 17.31 5.99 24.65
N GLU A 74 18.48 5.45 24.28
CA GLU A 74 19.31 5.99 23.19
C GLU A 74 18.61 5.84 21.82
N LEU A 75 17.86 4.75 21.65
CA LEU A 75 17.11 4.52 20.43
C LEU A 75 15.94 5.50 20.28
N GLU A 76 15.22 5.79 21.36
CA GLU A 76 14.10 6.73 21.35
C GLU A 76 14.56 8.15 20.98
N GLU A 77 15.69 8.61 21.51
CA GLU A 77 16.28 9.90 21.13
C GLU A 77 16.65 9.95 19.65
N ALA A 78 17.33 8.90 19.14
CA ALA A 78 17.71 8.83 17.72
C ALA A 78 16.48 8.80 16.79
N ILE A 79 15.40 8.12 17.18
CA ILE A 79 14.14 8.11 16.42
C ILE A 79 13.50 9.50 16.42
N ALA A 80 13.45 10.18 17.58
CA ALA A 80 12.87 11.52 17.70
C ALA A 80 13.60 12.54 16.81
N GLU A 81 14.93 12.48 16.78
CA GLU A 81 15.76 13.32 15.91
C GLU A 81 15.48 13.05 14.42
N ALA A 82 15.44 11.78 14.02
CA ALA A 82 15.17 11.39 12.63
C ALA A 82 13.77 11.82 12.16
N VAL A 83 12.74 11.69 13.01
CA VAL A 83 11.37 12.14 12.71
C VAL A 83 11.30 13.66 12.56
N ALA A 84 11.99 14.40 13.43
CA ALA A 84 12.04 15.86 13.35
C ALA A 84 12.73 16.32 12.05
N ALA A 85 13.84 15.68 11.68
CA ALA A 85 14.55 15.96 10.43
C ALA A 85 13.68 15.69 9.19
N ALA A 86 12.98 14.55 9.14
CA ALA A 86 12.12 14.20 8.01
C ALA A 86 11.00 15.23 7.78
N LYS A 87 10.34 15.69 8.86
CA LYS A 87 9.29 16.71 8.79
C LYS A 87 9.82 18.06 8.28
N ALA A 88 11.02 18.45 8.70
CA ALA A 88 11.66 19.69 8.24
C ALA A 88 12.07 19.65 6.75
N VAL A 89 12.30 18.45 6.19
CA VAL A 89 12.56 18.27 4.75
C VAL A 89 11.26 18.42 3.94
N GLU A 90 10.16 17.78 4.37
CA GLU A 90 8.84 17.96 3.73
C GLU A 90 8.39 19.42 3.70
N GLU A 91 8.62 20.16 4.79
CA GLU A 91 8.24 21.57 4.90
C GLU A 91 9.06 22.48 3.96
N LYS A 92 10.35 22.15 3.73
CA LYS A 92 11.20 22.85 2.76
C LYS A 92 10.89 22.50 1.30
N GLU A 93 10.40 21.31 1.01
CA GLU A 93 9.98 20.91 -0.34
C GLU A 93 8.64 21.55 -0.76
N LEU A 94 7.86 22.08 0.18
CA LEU A 94 6.62 22.83 -0.08
C LEU A 94 6.85 24.34 -0.30
N GLU A 95 8.01 24.89 0.04
CA GLU A 95 8.39 26.30 -0.15
C GLU A 95 9.25 26.69 -1.39
N PRO A 96 9.59 25.86 -2.41
CA PRO A 96 10.41 26.33 -3.54
C PRO A 96 9.63 27.04 -4.66
N SER A 97 8.39 27.48 -4.46
CA SER A 97 7.66 28.29 -5.46
C SER A 97 7.18 29.64 -4.90
N LEU A 98 8.11 30.60 -4.83
CA LEU A 98 7.81 32.04 -4.86
C LEU A 98 8.63 32.71 -5.95
#